data_AF-A0A2V9X623-F1
#
_entry.id   AF-A0A2V9X623-F1
#
_cell.length_a   1.000
_cell.length_b   1.000
_cell.length_c   1.000
_cell.angle_alpha   90.00
_cell.angle_beta   90.00
_cell.angle_gamma   90.00
#
_symmetry.space_group_name_H-M   'P 1'
#
loop_
_entity.id
_entity.type
_entity.pdbx_description
1 polymer ?
#
loop_
_entity_poly.entity_id
_entity_poly.type
_entity_poly.pdbx_seq_one_letter_code
_entity_poly.pdbx_strand_id
1 'polypeptide(L)'
;MLIVCILLAIIPLLGVAWIFSQGLAITVDNLFMSLILLAISASFGINVLIELRNRKLGAGKSGKAASSSASNSRSSIASNEAVLERGRVESVEFFESHVGQRNTSIVMLSDGGTASRL
;
A
#
# COMPACT_ATOMS: atom_id res chain seq x y z
N MET A 1 -3.55 6.23 -13.28
CA MET A 1 -4.15 6.03 -11.94
C MET A 1 -4.62 7.33 -11.30
N LEU A 2 -3.82 8.42 -11.25
CA LEU A 2 -4.29 9.70 -10.68
C LEU A 2 -5.57 10.25 -11.31
N ILE A 3 -5.60 10.39 -12.65
CA ILE A 3 -6.79 10.92 -13.36
C ILE A 3 -8.06 10.16 -12.97
N VAL A 4 -7.95 8.83 -12.90
CA VAL A 4 -9.05 7.94 -12.57
C VAL A 4 -9.48 8.15 -11.12
N CYS A 5 -8.55 8.19 -10.16
CA CYS A 5 -8.88 8.47 -8.76
C CYS A 5 -9.47 9.87 -8.55
N ILE A 6 -9.03 10.88 -9.30
CA ILE A 6 -9.59 12.24 -9.25
C ILE A 6 -11.03 12.24 -9.75
N LEU A 7 -11.29 11.62 -10.90
CA LEU A 7 -12.66 11.50 -11.43
C LEU A 7 -13.56 10.74 -10.45
N LEU A 8 -13.08 9.62 -9.91
CA LEU A 8 -13.81 8.82 -8.92
C LEU A 8 -13.99 9.52 -7.56
N ALA A 9 -13.19 10.53 -7.22
CA ALA A 9 -13.43 11.35 -6.03
C ALA A 9 -14.45 12.46 -6.31
N ILE A 10 -14.40 13.10 -7.48
CA ILE A 10 -15.27 14.25 -7.82
C ILE A 10 -16.71 13.83 -8.08
N ILE A 11 -16.94 12.72 -8.81
CA ILE A 11 -18.28 12.23 -9.16
C ILE A 11 -19.19 12.04 -7.92
N PRO A 12 -18.79 11.26 -6.89
CA PRO A 12 -19.60 11.08 -5.70
C PRO A 12 -19.76 12.39 -4.90
N LEU A 13 -18.76 13.27 -4.91
CA LEU A 13 -18.83 14.57 -4.24
C LEU A 13 -19.88 15.51 -4.89
N LEU A 14 -20.01 15.45 -6.22
CA LEU A 14 -21.10 16.12 -6.96
C LEU A 14 -22.47 15.59 -6.55
N GLY A 15 -22.59 14.28 -6.36
CA GLY A 15 -23.82 13.64 -5.87
C GLY A 15 -24.23 14.19 -4.50
N VAL A 16 -23.28 14.31 -3.57
CA VAL A 16 -23.51 14.93 -2.25
C VAL A 16 -23.95 16.39 -2.42
N ALA A 17 -23.23 17.19 -3.21
CA ALA A 17 -23.59 18.60 -3.43
C ALA A 17 -25.02 18.77 -3.99
N TRP A 18 -25.43 17.88 -4.90
CA TRP A 18 -26.78 17.86 -5.44
C TRP A 18 -27.84 17.58 -4.37
N ILE A 19 -27.62 16.57 -3.51
CA ILE A 19 -28.52 16.22 -2.40
C ILE A 19 -28.71 17.41 -1.46
N PHE A 20 -27.63 18.13 -1.14
CA PHE A 20 -27.70 19.33 -0.30
C PHE A 20 -28.42 20.49 -0.98
N SER A 21 -28.24 20.68 -2.30
CA SER A 21 -28.91 21.76 -3.05
C SER A 21 -30.43 21.61 -3.10
N GLN A 22 -30.94 20.38 -3.03
CA GLN A 22 -32.37 20.07 -3.12
C GLN A 22 -33.08 20.20 -1.75
N GLY A 23 -32.38 20.54 -0.67
CA GLY A 23 -32.94 20.66 0.68
C GLY A 23 -33.33 19.32 1.33
N LEU A 24 -33.00 18.19 0.70
CA LEU A 24 -33.37 16.84 1.15
C LEU A 24 -32.32 16.21 2.09
N ALA A 25 -31.27 16.95 2.47
CA ALA A 25 -30.09 16.43 3.17
C ALA A 25 -30.36 15.94 4.61
N ILE A 26 -31.43 16.42 5.25
CA ILE A 26 -31.74 16.09 6.65
C ILE A 26 -32.56 14.79 6.83
N THR A 27 -32.94 14.12 5.74
CA THR A 27 -33.61 12.82 5.83
C THR A 27 -32.59 11.73 6.16
N VAL A 28 -32.99 10.72 6.95
CA VAL A 28 -32.09 9.63 7.37
C VAL A 28 -31.52 8.88 6.16
N ASP A 29 -32.35 8.66 5.15
CA ASP A 29 -31.97 7.99 3.90
C ASP A 29 -30.87 8.77 3.16
N ASN A 30 -31.10 10.07 2.94
CA ASN A 30 -30.13 10.89 2.23
C ASN A 30 -28.86 11.16 3.04
N LEU A 31 -28.95 11.18 4.37
CA LEU A 31 -27.78 11.26 5.24
C LEU A 31 -26.92 10.00 5.08
N PHE A 32 -27.54 8.82 5.11
CA PHE A 32 -26.83 7.55 4.92
C PHE A 32 -26.19 7.45 3.52
N MET A 33 -26.95 7.79 2.49
CA MET A 33 -26.44 7.86 1.11
C MET A 33 -25.26 8.84 0.99
N SER A 34 -25.37 10.04 1.58
CA SER A 34 -24.29 11.04 1.55
C SER A 34 -23.06 10.55 2.29
N LEU A 35 -23.22 9.84 3.41
CA LEU A 35 -22.09 9.27 4.17
C LEU A 35 -21.35 8.21 3.35
N ILE A 36 -22.06 7.36 2.62
CA ILE A 36 -21.46 6.37 1.72
C ILE A 36 -20.71 7.06 0.58
N LEU A 37 -21.35 8.02 -0.10
CA LEU A 37 -20.70 8.78 -1.18
C LEU A 37 -19.46 9.52 -0.69
N LEU A 38 -19.54 10.13 0.49
CA LEU A 38 -18.42 10.83 1.11
C LEU A 38 -17.29 9.86 1.50
N ALA A 39 -17.61 8.67 2.01
CA ALA A 39 -16.61 7.64 2.34
C ALA A 39 -15.86 7.11 1.10
N ILE A 40 -16.59 6.89 0.00
CA ILE A 40 -16.02 6.50 -1.29
C ILE A 40 -15.13 7.64 -1.83
N SER A 41 -15.64 8.87 -1.82
CA SER A 41 -14.89 10.07 -2.21
C SER A 41 -13.62 10.24 -1.37
N ALA A 42 -13.69 10.05 -0.06
CA ALA A 42 -12.55 10.17 0.84
C ALA A 42 -11.48 9.11 0.56
N SER A 43 -11.89 7.86 0.30
CA SER A 43 -10.97 6.76 -0.01
C SER A 43 -10.15 7.04 -1.27
N PHE A 44 -10.81 7.50 -2.35
CA PHE A 44 -10.11 7.91 -3.57
C PHE A 44 -9.33 9.22 -3.40
N GLY A 45 -9.87 10.19 -2.66
CA GLY A 45 -9.26 11.47 -2.39
C GLY A 45 -7.94 11.36 -1.60
N ILE A 46 -7.89 10.47 -0.61
CA ILE A 46 -6.66 10.19 0.16
C ILE A 46 -5.59 9.58 -0.77
N ASN A 47 -5.96 8.66 -1.66
CA ASN A 47 -5.04 8.12 -2.67
C ASN A 47 -4.47 9.21 -3.58
N VAL A 48 -5.32 10.13 -4.06
CA VAL A 48 -4.88 11.30 -4.84
C VAL A 48 -3.94 12.18 -4.03
N LEU A 49 -4.26 12.44 -2.76
CA LEU A 49 -3.47 13.31 -1.88
C LEU A 49 -2.09 12.73 -1.60
N ILE A 50 -1.98 11.43 -1.32
CA ILE A 50 -0.70 10.73 -1.13
C ILE A 50 0.14 10.78 -2.40
N GLU A 51 -0.46 10.49 -3.54
CA GLU A 51 0.22 10.48 -4.84
C GLU A 51 0.66 11.89 -5.27
N LEU A 52 -0.15 12.93 -4.99
CA LEU A 52 0.21 14.32 -5.23
C LEU A 52 1.34 14.78 -4.30
N ARG A 53 1.30 14.39 -3.02
CA ARG A 53 2.38 14.63 -2.05
C ARG A 53 3.68 13.99 -2.52
N ASN A 54 3.63 12.73 -2.94
CA ASN A 54 4.80 12.00 -3.45
C ASN A 54 5.38 12.66 -4.71
N ARG A 55 4.53 13.19 -5.60
CA ARG A 55 4.99 13.95 -6.78
C ARG A 55 5.60 15.30 -6.42
N LYS A 56 5.02 16.01 -5.45
CA LYS A 56 5.52 17.32 -4.98
C LYS A 56 6.86 17.21 -4.24
N LEU A 57 7.10 16.10 -3.54
CA LEU A 57 8.37 15.78 -2.90
C LEU A 57 9.36 15.02 -3.83
N GLY A 58 8.86 14.40 -4.89
CA GLY A 58 9.62 13.56 -5.83
C GLY A 58 10.02 14.23 -7.14
N ALA A 59 9.81 15.54 -7.31
CA ALA A 59 10.16 16.31 -8.51
C ALA A 59 11.68 16.29 -8.86
N GLY A 60 12.52 15.62 -8.06
CA GLY A 60 13.94 15.38 -8.33
C GLY A 60 14.32 13.98 -8.83
N LYS A 61 13.43 12.97 -8.86
CA LYS A 61 13.80 11.63 -9.39
C LYS A 61 12.69 11.02 -10.23
N SER A 62 12.88 11.14 -11.55
CA SER A 62 12.27 10.28 -12.56
C SER A 62 12.48 8.81 -12.17
N GLY A 63 11.39 8.08 -11.97
CA GLY A 63 11.40 6.68 -11.57
C GLY A 63 10.07 6.02 -11.86
N LYS A 64 9.95 5.56 -13.10
CA LYS A 64 8.90 4.72 -13.67
C LYS A 64 8.35 3.67 -12.69
N ALA A 65 7.02 3.73 -12.51
CA ALA A 65 6.09 2.64 -12.17
C ALA A 65 6.58 1.50 -11.25
N ALA A 66 6.11 1.53 -9.99
CA ALA A 66 5.83 0.33 -9.22
C ALA A 66 4.33 0.38 -8.89
N SER A 67 3.52 -0.35 -9.64
CA SER A 67 2.87 -1.58 -9.15
C SER A 67 2.32 -1.41 -7.73
N SER A 68 0.99 -1.38 -7.67
CA SER A 68 0.20 -1.82 -6.53
C SER A 68 0.92 -2.89 -5.70
N SER A 69 1.43 -2.48 -4.54
CA SER A 69 1.74 -3.39 -3.45
C SER A 69 1.15 -2.77 -2.21
N ALA A 70 0.11 -3.43 -1.70
CA ALA A 70 -0.46 -3.19 -0.40
C ALA A 70 0.66 -2.88 0.60
N SER A 71 0.60 -1.70 1.20
CA SER A 71 1.51 -1.31 2.25
C SER A 71 1.28 -2.26 3.43
N ASN A 72 2.10 -3.31 3.53
CA ASN A 72 2.23 -4.07 4.75
C ASN A 72 2.76 -3.11 5.82
N SER A 73 1.86 -2.72 6.72
CA SER A 73 2.15 -2.03 7.97
C SER A 73 3.28 -2.76 8.69
N ARG A 74 4.46 -2.14 8.75
CA ARG A 74 5.58 -2.62 9.55
C ARG A 74 5.33 -2.20 11.00
N SER A 75 4.84 -3.11 11.81
CA SER A 75 4.99 -3.00 13.26
C SER A 75 6.40 -3.47 13.63
N SER A 76 7.23 -2.53 14.05
CA SER A 76 8.51 -2.81 14.71
C SER A 76 8.25 -3.41 16.08
N ILE A 77 8.51 -4.70 16.26
CA ILE A 77 8.73 -5.31 17.56
C ILE A 77 10.09 -6.00 17.48
N ALA A 78 11.04 -5.45 18.24
CA ALA A 78 12.40 -5.92 18.34
C ALA A 78 12.53 -6.90 19.51
N SER A 79 13.11 -8.07 19.26
CA SER A 79 13.92 -8.81 20.23
C SER A 79 14.68 -9.97 19.55
N ASN A 80 16.01 -9.94 19.72
CA ASN A 80 17.05 -10.90 19.31
C ASN A 80 17.19 -11.22 17.82
N GLU A 81 18.03 -10.40 17.16
CA GLU A 81 18.93 -10.71 16.03
C GLU A 81 18.43 -11.71 14.98
N ALA A 82 17.19 -11.56 14.53
CA ALA A 82 16.76 -12.06 13.23
C ALA A 82 16.71 -10.86 12.28
N VAL A 83 17.79 -10.63 11.53
CA VAL A 83 17.77 -9.68 10.42
C VAL A 83 16.79 -10.21 9.39
N LEU A 84 15.60 -9.62 9.34
CA LEU A 84 14.57 -9.96 8.36
C LEU A 84 14.94 -9.34 7.01
N GLU A 85 15.87 -9.97 6.31
CA GLU A 85 16.23 -9.62 4.95
C GLU A 85 15.25 -10.27 3.96
N ARG A 86 14.82 -9.50 2.96
CA ARG A 86 13.88 -9.97 1.92
C ARG A 86 14.46 -9.61 0.56
N GLY A 87 14.73 -10.62 -0.27
CA GLY A 87 15.31 -10.48 -1.61
C GLY A 87 14.89 -11.62 -2.54
N ARG A 88 15.38 -11.61 -3.78
CA ARG A 88 15.19 -12.74 -4.69
C ARG A 88 16.04 -13.91 -4.20
N VAL A 89 15.45 -15.08 -4.06
CA VAL A 89 16.17 -16.29 -3.64
C VAL A 89 17.05 -16.77 -4.79
N GLU A 90 18.34 -16.94 -4.52
CA GLU A 90 19.31 -17.49 -5.47
C GLU A 90 19.44 -19.00 -5.31
N SER A 91 19.60 -19.46 -4.08
CA SER A 91 19.68 -20.89 -3.76
C SER A 91 19.09 -21.17 -2.38
N VAL A 92 18.63 -22.41 -2.21
CA VAL A 92 18.13 -22.93 -0.94
C VAL A 92 18.80 -24.28 -0.70
N GLU A 93 19.50 -24.41 0.42
CA GLU A 93 20.12 -25.66 0.85
C GLU A 93 19.36 -26.20 2.06
N PHE A 94 19.02 -27.50 2.02
CA PHE A 94 18.22 -28.16 3.05
C PHE A 94 19.12 -29.11 3.85
N PHE A 95 19.05 -28.98 5.16
CA PHE A 95 19.76 -29.84 6.10
C PHE A 95 18.74 -30.63 6.90
N GLU A 96 18.77 -31.94 6.72
CA GLU A 96 17.97 -32.85 7.52
C GLU A 96 18.62 -33.01 8.90
N SER A 97 17.85 -32.74 9.94
CA SER A 97 18.29 -32.95 11.32
C SER A 97 17.93 -34.36 11.79
N HIS A 98 18.64 -34.86 12.79
CA HIS A 98 18.35 -36.17 13.38
C HIS A 98 16.92 -36.23 13.95
N VAL A 99 16.36 -37.45 14.06
CA VAL A 99 14.98 -37.68 14.49
C VAL A 99 14.62 -36.93 15.79
N GLY A 100 13.52 -36.18 15.75
CA GLY A 100 13.05 -35.34 16.86
C GLY A 100 13.57 -33.89 16.84
N GLN A 101 14.49 -33.55 15.94
CA GLN A 101 14.92 -32.16 15.71
C GLN A 101 14.21 -31.55 14.49
N ARG A 102 14.22 -30.21 14.42
CA ARG A 102 13.60 -29.47 13.32
C ARG A 102 14.59 -29.35 12.18
N ASN A 103 14.15 -29.75 10.97
CA ASN A 103 14.92 -29.53 9.75
C ASN A 103 15.22 -28.04 9.55
N THR A 104 16.45 -27.75 9.15
CA THR A 104 16.92 -26.39 8.89
C THR A 104 17.18 -26.20 7.41
N SER A 105 16.96 -24.98 6.91
CA SER A 105 17.28 -24.61 5.54
C SER A 105 18.01 -23.29 5.54
N ILE A 106 19.09 -23.20 4.77
CA ILE A 106 19.82 -21.96 4.55
C ILE A 106 19.36 -21.39 3.21
N VAL A 107 18.96 -20.12 3.20
CA VAL A 107 18.49 -19.42 2.00
C VAL A 107 19.51 -18.36 1.63
N MET A 108 20.11 -18.47 0.44
CA MET A 108 20.95 -17.42 -0.11
C MET A 108 20.09 -16.48 -0.95
N LEU A 109 20.12 -15.20 -0.62
CA LEU A 109 19.42 -14.16 -1.36
C LEU A 109 20.39 -13.55 -2.37
N SER A 110 19.99 -13.41 -3.63
CA SER A 110 20.75 -12.60 -4.59
C SER A 110 20.54 -11.13 -4.22
N ASP A 111 21.48 -10.53 -3.50
CA ASP A 111 21.54 -9.09 -3.36
C ASP A 111 21.97 -8.52 -4.72
N GLY A 112 21.11 -7.71 -5.32
CA GLY A 112 21.21 -7.25 -6.71
C GLY A 112 22.31 -6.23 -6.96
N GLY A 113 23.45 -6.32 -6.27
CA GLY A 113 24.53 -5.36 -6.35
C GLY A 113 25.85 -5.87 -5.74
N THR A 114 26.64 -6.57 -6.55
CA THR A 114 28.08 -6.85 -6.32
C THR A 114 28.36 -7.99 -5.35
N ALA A 115 29.05 -9.03 -5.85
CA ALA A 115 29.63 -10.09 -5.05
C ALA A 115 30.50 -9.50 -3.92
N SER A 116 30.07 -9.63 -2.68
CA SER A 116 30.92 -9.34 -1.52
C SER A 116 31.99 -10.43 -1.44
N ARG A 117 33.18 -10.12 -1.97
CA ARG A 117 34.41 -10.83 -1.64
C ARG A 117 34.96 -10.23 -0.37
N LEU A 118 34.88 -10.97 0.73
CA LEU A 118 35.98 -11.32 1.64
C LEU A 118 35.47 -12.25 2.73
#